data_AF-A0A8T3XM67-F1
#
_entry.id   AF-A0A8T3XM67-F1
#
_cell.length_a   1.000
_cell.length_b   1.000
_cell.length_c   1.000
_cell.angle_alpha   90.00
_cell.angle_beta   90.00
_cell.angle_gamma   90.00
#
_symmetry.space_group_name_H-M   'P 1'
#
loop_
_entity.id
_entity.type
_entity.pdbx_description
1 polymer ?
#
loop_
_entity_poly.entity_id
_entity_poly.type
_entity_poly.pdbx_seq_one_letter_code
_entity_poly.pdbx_strand_id
1 'polypeptide(L)'
;MSRKSQVTMLMVVGLVLFIVISLVLYLSKSYVKKQSQQNIKKTQESSMELLPIKEFVSKCLDKLGKDAIVLLGRQGGYIYSSQGGTLVDYQETDEGLFFVKYNNLDVAYNILPPKFAVPPYSSEIPDYPWQAFPYKTAASNAESFKGFFGISNMPPLNNSEGPNSMQSQIESFIDSNIQSCVNSEIFEKQGMNIEMQPPKTSVIIGSGSIAISTKMPISIINRNANEFAELNDFSSTLSIGLKDSYYFVKELVESDIQDIKFDIGDPKNEKEGRRIKLVKDVFSKDDIVIVTDENALLYGKSFEYIFARRNRAPALYYIR
;
A
#
# COMPACT_ATOMS: atom_id res chain seq x y z
N MET A 1 18.73 -15.12 -82.97
CA MET A 1 18.78 -16.17 -81.92
C MET A 1 19.29 -15.53 -80.63
N SER A 2 18.50 -15.49 -79.53
CA SER A 2 19.03 -15.51 -78.13
C SER A 2 17.99 -15.28 -77.00
N ARG A 3 16.71 -14.98 -77.26
CA ARG A 3 15.76 -14.67 -76.16
C ARG A 3 15.19 -15.88 -75.39
N LYS A 4 15.26 -17.10 -75.93
CA LYS A 4 14.71 -18.31 -75.27
C LYS A 4 15.70 -19.02 -74.33
N SER A 5 17.01 -18.81 -74.49
CA SER A 5 18.04 -19.44 -73.64
C SER A 5 18.34 -18.65 -72.35
N GLN A 6 18.11 -17.33 -72.34
CA GLN A 6 18.29 -16.50 -71.15
C GLN A 6 17.24 -16.75 -70.06
N VAL A 7 16.01 -17.10 -70.46
CA VAL A 7 14.91 -17.37 -69.51
C VAL A 7 15.19 -18.63 -68.69
N THR A 8 15.73 -19.68 -69.33
CA THR A 8 16.09 -20.93 -68.61
C THR A 8 17.22 -20.70 -67.61
N MET A 9 18.17 -19.82 -67.93
CA MET A 9 19.27 -19.48 -67.01
C MET A 9 18.77 -18.75 -65.76
N LEU A 10 17.85 -17.79 -65.92
CA LEU A 10 17.24 -17.08 -64.79
C LEU A 10 16.39 -18.01 -63.91
N MET A 11 15.68 -18.97 -64.52
CA MET A 11 14.87 -19.95 -63.77
C MET A 11 15.74 -20.89 -62.93
N VAL A 12 16.85 -21.38 -63.48
CA VAL A 12 17.80 -22.24 -62.74
C VAL A 12 18.48 -21.48 -61.62
N VAL A 13 18.92 -20.24 -61.85
CA VAL A 13 19.54 -19.41 -60.81
C VAL A 13 18.56 -19.09 -59.69
N GLY A 14 17.30 -18.79 -60.01
CA GLY A 14 16.25 -18.55 -59.02
C GLY A 14 15.99 -19.77 -58.12
N LEU A 15 15.96 -20.97 -58.70
CA LEU A 15 15.79 -22.22 -57.95
C LEU A 15 16.96 -22.47 -56.99
N VAL A 16 18.20 -22.29 -57.47
CA VAL A 16 19.41 -22.47 -56.65
C VAL A 16 19.40 -21.48 -55.48
N LEU A 17 19.08 -20.21 -55.74
CA LEU A 17 19.00 -19.18 -54.70
C LEU A 17 17.93 -19.52 -53.65
N PHE A 18 16.77 -20.02 -54.08
CA PHE A 18 15.68 -20.43 -53.19
C PHE A 18 16.08 -21.59 -52.27
N ILE A 19 16.80 -22.58 -52.80
CA ILE A 19 17.30 -23.72 -52.01
C ILE A 19 18.30 -23.26 -50.96
N VAL A 20 19.23 -22.36 -51.33
CA VAL A 20 20.22 -21.81 -50.39
C VAL A 20 19.54 -21.02 -49.26
N ILE A 21 18.59 -20.14 -49.58
CA ILE A 21 17.85 -19.36 -48.57
C ILE A 21 17.07 -20.29 -47.65
N SER A 22 16.39 -21.30 -48.20
CA SER A 22 15.61 -22.27 -47.42
C SER A 22 16.49 -23.08 -46.46
N LEU A 23 17.68 -23.49 -46.92
CA LEU A 23 18.65 -24.20 -46.10
C LEU A 23 19.17 -23.31 -44.96
N VAL A 24 19.51 -22.05 -45.24
CA VAL A 24 19.97 -21.08 -44.24
C VAL A 24 18.89 -20.84 -43.18
N LEU A 25 17.63 -20.65 -43.59
CA LEU A 25 16.50 -20.48 -42.66
C LEU A 25 16.21 -21.74 -41.83
N TYR A 26 16.42 -22.92 -42.39
CA TYR A 26 16.27 -24.18 -41.66
C TYR A 26 17.37 -24.36 -40.61
N LEU A 27 18.63 -24.11 -40.99
CA LEU A 27 19.78 -24.20 -40.09
C LEU A 27 19.71 -23.15 -38.98
N SER A 28 19.29 -21.91 -39.28
CA SER A 28 19.14 -20.85 -38.28
C SER A 28 18.04 -21.17 -37.27
N LYS A 29 16.89 -21.70 -37.71
CA LYS A 29 15.82 -22.17 -36.80
C LYS A 29 16.29 -23.32 -35.90
N SER A 30 17.08 -24.25 -36.44
CA SER A 30 17.63 -25.37 -35.66
C SER A 30 18.64 -24.91 -34.60
N TYR A 31 19.47 -23.92 -34.94
CA TYR A 31 20.46 -23.35 -34.02
C TYR A 31 19.80 -22.56 -32.88
N VAL A 32 18.83 -21.68 -33.20
CA VAL A 32 18.09 -20.89 -32.21
C VAL A 32 17.31 -21.78 -31.24
N LYS A 33 16.72 -22.89 -31.72
CA LYS A 33 15.97 -23.83 -30.88
C LYS A 33 16.88 -24.60 -29.92
N LYS A 34 18.08 -25.01 -30.33
CA LYS A 34 19.05 -25.69 -29.45
C LYS A 34 19.59 -24.77 -28.34
N GLN A 35 19.90 -23.51 -28.67
CA GLN A 35 20.39 -22.53 -27.68
C GLN A 35 19.29 -22.13 -26.69
N SER A 36 18.05 -21.95 -27.16
CA SER A 36 16.90 -21.68 -26.30
C SER A 36 16.60 -22.86 -25.35
N GLN A 37 16.67 -24.10 -25.82
CA GLN A 37 16.41 -25.27 -24.97
C GLN A 37 17.52 -25.59 -23.96
N GLN A 38 18.79 -25.27 -24.25
CA GLN A 38 19.89 -25.44 -23.29
C GLN A 38 19.85 -24.40 -22.17
N ASN A 39 19.51 -23.15 -22.48
CA ASN A 39 19.32 -22.11 -21.46
C ASN A 39 18.13 -22.44 -20.55
N ILE A 40 17.03 -23.00 -21.09
CA ILE A 40 15.85 -23.41 -20.31
C ILE A 40 16.15 -24.63 -19.42
N LYS A 41 16.93 -25.62 -19.88
CA LYS A 41 17.27 -26.81 -19.07
C LYS A 41 18.18 -26.48 -17.89
N LYS A 42 19.13 -25.55 -18.03
CA LYS A 42 20.01 -25.13 -16.93
C LYS A 42 19.26 -24.39 -15.82
N THR A 43 18.18 -23.69 -16.16
CA THR A 43 17.29 -23.02 -15.18
C THR A 43 16.41 -24.00 -14.40
N GLN A 44 16.11 -25.18 -14.95
CA GLN A 44 15.14 -26.12 -14.34
C GLN A 44 15.78 -27.10 -13.35
N GLU A 45 17.04 -27.53 -13.57
CA GLU A 45 17.81 -28.36 -12.61
C GLU A 45 18.34 -27.55 -11.41
N SER A 46 18.54 -26.23 -11.56
CA SER A 46 18.93 -25.29 -10.50
C SER A 46 17.79 -24.96 -9.51
N SER A 47 16.54 -25.35 -9.80
CA SER A 47 15.39 -24.91 -8.99
C SER A 47 15.39 -25.45 -7.56
N MET A 48 15.97 -26.62 -7.29
CA MET A 48 16.03 -27.18 -5.92
C MET A 48 17.02 -26.43 -5.01
N GLU A 49 18.10 -25.85 -5.55
CA GLU A 49 19.07 -25.06 -4.76
C GLU A 49 18.59 -23.61 -4.53
N LEU A 50 17.70 -23.09 -5.38
CA LEU A 50 17.21 -21.70 -5.30
C LEU A 50 15.92 -21.54 -4.51
N LEU A 51 15.20 -22.64 -4.24
CA LEU A 51 13.99 -22.64 -3.41
C LEU A 51 14.19 -21.94 -2.06
N PRO A 52 15.29 -22.17 -1.31
CA PRO A 52 15.50 -21.50 -0.03
C PRO A 52 15.59 -19.98 -0.14
N ILE A 53 16.25 -19.46 -1.18
CA ILE A 53 16.37 -18.01 -1.40
C ILE A 53 15.00 -17.42 -1.74
N LYS A 54 14.26 -18.09 -2.63
CA LYS A 54 12.91 -17.64 -2.99
C LYS A 54 11.97 -17.62 -1.78
N GLU A 55 11.98 -18.67 -0.96
CA GLU A 55 11.19 -18.71 0.27
C GLU A 55 11.63 -17.64 1.26
N PHE A 56 12.93 -17.39 1.37
CA PHE A 56 13.45 -16.35 2.26
C PHE A 56 12.96 -14.96 1.86
N VAL A 57 13.05 -14.62 0.58
CA VAL A 57 12.56 -13.34 0.05
C VAL A 57 11.04 -13.23 0.22
N SER A 58 10.28 -14.30 -0.06
CA SER A 58 8.83 -14.32 0.18
C SER A 58 8.45 -14.17 1.66
N LYS A 59 9.23 -14.72 2.60
CA LYS A 59 9.06 -14.49 4.05
C LYS A 59 9.37 -13.04 4.42
N CYS A 60 10.38 -12.43 3.80
CA CYS A 60 10.65 -11.00 3.95
C CYS A 60 9.48 -10.14 3.46
N LEU A 61 8.88 -10.47 2.31
CA LEU A 61 7.68 -9.79 1.83
C LEU A 61 6.48 -9.93 2.78
N ASP A 62 6.23 -11.15 3.27
CA ASP A 62 5.19 -11.39 4.28
C ASP A 62 5.41 -10.53 5.54
N LYS A 63 6.64 -10.52 6.06
CA LYS A 63 7.00 -9.73 7.24
C LYS A 63 6.83 -8.23 6.98
N LEU A 64 7.44 -7.70 5.92
CA LEU A 64 7.39 -6.27 5.62
C LEU A 64 5.99 -5.79 5.31
N GLY A 65 5.17 -6.59 4.63
CA GLY A 65 3.77 -6.27 4.40
C GLY A 65 2.97 -6.17 5.71
N LYS A 66 3.19 -7.11 6.65
CA LYS A 66 2.56 -7.03 7.99
C LYS A 66 3.05 -5.82 8.79
N ASP A 67 4.36 -5.56 8.78
CA ASP A 67 4.96 -4.39 9.46
C ASP A 67 4.39 -3.08 8.89
N ALA A 68 4.28 -2.97 7.57
CA ALA A 68 3.70 -1.81 6.89
C ALA A 68 2.26 -1.57 7.34
N ILE A 69 1.43 -2.62 7.37
CA ILE A 69 0.01 -2.50 7.77
C ILE A 69 -0.12 -2.11 9.25
N VAL A 70 0.68 -2.71 10.14
CA VAL A 70 0.69 -2.35 11.57
C VAL A 70 1.09 -0.89 11.75
N LEU A 71 2.16 -0.45 11.10
CA LEU A 71 2.65 0.93 11.20
C LEU A 71 1.63 1.93 10.64
N LEU A 72 1.10 1.63 9.45
CA LEU A 72 0.09 2.44 8.76
C LEU A 72 -1.18 2.59 9.61
N GLY A 73 -1.68 1.50 10.17
CA GLY A 73 -2.85 1.52 11.05
C GLY A 73 -2.60 2.36 12.29
N ARG A 74 -1.43 2.25 12.91
CA ARG A 74 -1.10 2.98 14.15
C ARG A 74 -0.80 4.47 13.98
N GLN A 75 -0.65 4.95 12.75
CA GLN A 75 -0.31 6.34 12.42
C GLN A 75 -1.42 7.06 11.63
N GLY A 76 -2.66 6.60 11.73
CA GLY A 76 -3.81 7.27 11.10
C GLY A 76 -3.85 7.08 9.59
N GLY A 77 -3.32 5.96 9.09
CA GLY A 77 -3.33 5.63 7.67
C GLY A 77 -2.08 6.06 6.91
N TYR A 78 -1.09 6.63 7.59
CA TYR A 78 0.12 7.15 6.95
C TYR A 78 1.40 6.48 7.43
N ILE A 79 2.37 6.38 6.53
CA ILE A 79 3.76 6.00 6.82
C ILE A 79 4.65 7.17 6.40
N TYR A 80 5.51 7.61 7.32
CA TYR A 80 6.40 8.75 7.09
C TYR A 80 7.62 8.38 6.24
N SER A 81 8.22 9.35 5.57
CA SER A 81 9.33 9.14 4.63
C SER A 81 10.56 8.55 5.32
N SER A 82 10.88 8.95 6.56
CA SER A 82 11.96 8.35 7.35
C SER A 82 11.74 6.87 7.66
N GLN A 83 10.49 6.40 7.57
CA GLN A 83 10.09 5.00 7.79
C GLN A 83 9.95 4.24 6.46
N GLY A 84 10.18 4.87 5.31
CA GLY A 84 10.02 4.29 3.98
C GLY A 84 8.64 4.52 3.33
N GLY A 85 7.77 5.31 3.94
CA GLY A 85 6.47 5.68 3.38
C GLY A 85 6.53 6.86 2.41
N THR A 86 5.37 7.44 2.10
CA THR A 86 5.25 8.55 1.14
C THR A 86 4.87 9.88 1.79
N LEU A 87 4.46 9.89 3.06
CA LEU A 87 4.15 11.12 3.77
C LEU A 87 5.44 11.78 4.26
N VAL A 88 5.54 13.10 4.12
CA VAL A 88 6.71 13.84 4.61
C VAL A 88 6.84 13.75 6.13
N ASP A 89 8.06 13.67 6.64
CA ASP A 89 8.33 13.77 8.08
C ASP A 89 8.01 15.19 8.58
N TYR A 90 7.13 15.29 9.57
CA TYR A 90 6.78 16.55 10.21
C TYR A 90 7.80 16.94 11.28
N GLN A 91 7.87 18.24 11.58
CA GLN A 91 8.67 18.74 12.69
C GLN A 91 7.89 18.65 14.00
N GLU A 92 8.57 18.68 15.15
CA GLU A 92 7.90 18.67 16.45
C GLU A 92 6.95 19.87 16.64
N THR A 93 7.25 20.99 15.98
CA THR A 93 6.40 22.19 15.98
C THR A 93 5.07 22.02 15.24
N ASP A 94 4.93 20.94 14.46
CA ASP A 94 3.71 20.63 13.72
C ASP A 94 2.72 19.75 14.52
N GLU A 95 3.09 19.33 15.74
CA GLU A 95 2.18 18.66 16.66
C GLU A 95 0.99 19.58 16.99
N GLY A 96 -0.23 19.03 16.95
CA GLY A 96 -1.45 19.85 17.05
C GLY A 96 -1.95 20.41 15.72
N LEU A 97 -1.15 20.34 14.65
CA LEU A 97 -1.51 20.78 13.31
C LEU A 97 -1.76 19.61 12.36
N PHE A 98 -0.80 18.69 12.25
CA PHE A 98 -0.87 17.54 11.34
C PHE A 98 -0.94 16.20 12.06
N PHE A 99 -0.41 16.11 13.27
CA PHE A 99 -0.39 14.88 14.07
C PHE A 99 -0.44 15.17 15.58
N VAL A 100 -0.60 14.11 16.36
CA VAL A 100 -0.43 14.07 17.82
C VAL A 100 0.52 12.94 18.17
N LYS A 101 1.45 13.15 19.10
CA LYS A 101 2.31 12.06 19.59
C LYS A 101 1.51 11.12 20.48
N TYR A 102 1.47 9.84 20.14
CA TYR A 102 0.84 8.80 20.95
C TYR A 102 1.65 7.50 20.85
N ASN A 103 2.04 6.94 22.00
CA ASN A 103 2.88 5.73 22.08
C ASN A 103 4.17 5.79 21.23
N ASN A 104 4.86 6.94 21.24
CA ASN A 104 6.07 7.22 20.45
C ASN A 104 5.88 7.18 18.92
N LEU A 105 4.63 7.32 18.45
CA LEU A 105 4.30 7.44 17.04
C LEU A 105 3.61 8.79 16.80
N ASP A 106 3.86 9.34 15.63
CA ASP A 106 3.17 10.52 15.14
C ASP A 106 1.85 10.07 14.52
N VAL A 107 0.74 10.29 15.24
CA VAL A 107 -0.59 9.84 14.80
C VAL A 107 -1.26 10.97 14.04
N ALA A 108 -1.49 10.78 12.74
CA ALA A 108 -2.10 11.80 11.90
C ALA A 108 -3.54 12.13 12.34
N TYR A 109 -3.92 13.40 12.21
CA TYR A 109 -5.33 13.77 12.30
C TYR A 109 -6.08 13.21 11.10
N ASN A 110 -7.15 12.45 11.34
CA ASN A 110 -8.10 12.03 10.30
C ASN A 110 -9.39 12.86 10.37
N ILE A 111 -9.66 13.50 11.52
CA ILE A 111 -10.76 14.46 11.68
C ILE A 111 -10.16 15.81 12.06
N LEU A 112 -10.43 16.81 11.22
CA LEU A 112 -10.01 18.19 11.42
C LEU A 112 -11.21 19.13 11.36
N PRO A 113 -11.16 20.31 12.01
CA PRO A 113 -12.17 21.34 11.83
C PRO A 113 -12.19 21.82 10.36
N PRO A 114 -13.32 22.38 9.89
CA PRO A 114 -13.39 23.02 8.58
C PRO A 114 -12.29 24.09 8.41
N LYS A 115 -11.63 24.11 7.25
CA LYS A 115 -10.62 25.14 6.91
C LYS A 115 -11.22 26.52 6.65
N PHE A 116 -12.50 26.56 6.30
CA PHE A 116 -13.23 27.77 5.94
C PHE A 116 -14.63 27.71 6.55
N ALA A 117 -15.17 28.86 6.94
CA ALA A 117 -16.59 28.99 7.24
C ALA A 117 -17.39 28.73 5.95
N VAL A 118 -18.36 27.83 6.02
CA VAL A 118 -19.26 27.52 4.91
C VAL A 118 -20.65 27.97 5.33
N PRO A 119 -21.14 29.15 4.91
CA PRO A 119 -22.42 29.66 5.37
C PRO A 119 -23.55 28.62 5.22
N PRO A 120 -24.41 28.44 6.24
CA PRO A 120 -24.47 29.21 7.49
C PRO A 120 -23.48 28.76 8.58
N TYR A 121 -22.68 27.71 8.35
CA TYR A 121 -21.82 27.08 9.35
C TYR A 121 -20.55 27.89 9.67
N SER A 122 -20.24 28.02 10.96
CA SER A 122 -19.02 28.60 11.52
C SER A 122 -18.28 27.57 12.37
N SER A 123 -16.95 27.56 12.29
CA SER A 123 -16.05 26.78 13.15
C SER A 123 -15.55 27.60 14.36
N GLU A 124 -15.88 28.89 14.45
CA GLU A 124 -15.33 29.84 15.41
C GLU A 124 -16.36 30.28 16.46
N ILE A 125 -15.93 30.44 17.71
CA ILE A 125 -16.75 30.97 18.81
C ILE A 125 -16.86 32.51 18.66
N PRO A 126 -18.04 33.12 18.87
CA PRO A 126 -19.28 32.53 19.37
C PRO A 126 -20.24 32.03 18.29
N ASP A 127 -19.93 32.23 17.01
CA ASP A 127 -20.86 31.91 15.91
C ASP A 127 -21.01 30.41 15.62
N TYR A 128 -20.23 29.55 16.27
CA TYR A 128 -20.37 28.10 16.12
C TYR A 128 -21.70 27.57 16.70
N PRO A 129 -22.32 26.55 16.07
CA PRO A 129 -21.99 26.07 14.73
C PRO A 129 -22.63 26.96 13.67
N TRP A 130 -23.66 27.72 14.03
CA TRP A 130 -24.20 28.89 13.35
C TRP A 130 -25.09 29.64 14.35
N GLN A 131 -25.39 30.91 14.10
CA GLN A 131 -26.10 31.77 15.07
C GLN A 131 -27.49 31.26 15.52
N ALA A 132 -28.20 30.53 14.66
CA ALA A 132 -29.53 30.01 14.95
C ALA A 132 -29.55 28.56 15.46
N PHE A 133 -28.40 27.95 15.73
CA PHE A 133 -28.31 26.55 16.16
C PHE A 133 -29.17 26.29 17.42
N PRO A 134 -29.92 25.17 17.50
CA PRO A 134 -29.96 24.03 16.58
C PRO A 134 -30.95 24.15 15.41
N TYR A 135 -31.54 25.33 15.18
CA TYR A 135 -32.57 25.52 14.18
C TYR A 135 -32.00 25.94 12.83
N LYS A 136 -32.65 25.53 11.74
CA LYS A 136 -32.22 25.90 10.36
C LYS A 136 -32.11 27.41 10.13
N THR A 137 -32.98 28.19 10.76
CA THR A 137 -33.01 29.66 10.71
C THR A 137 -33.56 30.18 12.03
N ALA A 138 -33.37 31.48 12.33
CA ALA A 138 -33.91 32.12 13.53
C ALA A 138 -35.46 32.06 13.63
N ALA A 139 -36.15 31.80 12.51
CA ALA A 139 -37.60 31.68 12.45
C ALA A 139 -38.09 30.21 12.40
N SER A 140 -37.18 29.24 12.40
CA SER A 140 -37.51 27.81 12.28
C SER A 140 -37.58 27.15 13.66
N ASN A 141 -38.55 26.24 13.85
CA ASN A 141 -38.58 25.32 15.00
C ASN A 141 -38.04 23.92 14.64
N ALA A 142 -37.68 23.69 13.37
CA ALA A 142 -37.10 22.43 12.93
C ALA A 142 -35.60 22.39 13.26
N GLU A 143 -35.23 21.48 14.16
CA GLU A 143 -33.83 21.21 14.50
C GLU A 143 -33.10 20.55 13.32
N SER A 144 -31.84 20.91 13.13
CA SER A 144 -30.94 20.28 12.17
C SER A 144 -29.60 20.00 12.84
N PHE A 145 -29.15 18.76 12.80
CA PHE A 145 -27.87 18.34 13.37
C PHE A 145 -26.89 17.85 12.31
N LYS A 146 -27.33 17.82 11.03
CA LYS A 146 -26.51 17.44 9.89
C LYS A 146 -25.97 18.68 9.18
N GLY A 147 -24.72 18.64 8.77
CA GLY A 147 -24.03 19.77 8.16
C GLY A 147 -22.57 19.47 7.83
N PHE A 148 -21.76 20.52 7.70
CA PHE A 148 -20.33 20.43 7.41
C PHE A 148 -19.54 20.89 8.63
N PHE A 149 -19.17 19.94 9.50
CA PHE A 149 -18.58 20.22 10.81
C PHE A 149 -17.14 19.76 10.93
N GLY A 150 -16.54 19.28 9.85
CA GLY A 150 -15.16 18.83 9.79
C GLY A 150 -14.76 18.42 8.38
N ILE A 151 -13.48 18.10 8.24
CA ILE A 151 -12.91 17.49 7.04
C ILE A 151 -12.27 16.17 7.43
N SER A 152 -12.40 15.19 6.53
CA SER A 152 -11.61 13.97 6.60
C SER A 152 -10.23 14.21 6.01
N ASN A 153 -9.20 13.80 6.76
CA ASN A 153 -7.83 13.73 6.28
C ASN A 153 -7.35 12.26 6.25
N MET A 154 -8.27 11.31 6.04
CA MET A 154 -7.92 9.92 5.75
C MET A 154 -7.26 9.82 4.37
N PRO A 155 -6.19 9.02 4.21
CA PRO A 155 -5.65 8.72 2.90
C PRO A 155 -6.60 7.81 2.12
N PRO A 156 -6.62 7.90 0.78
CA PRO A 156 -7.38 6.95 -0.03
C PRO A 156 -6.88 5.50 0.17
N LEU A 157 -7.74 4.51 -0.09
CA LEU A 157 -7.32 3.11 0.07
C LEU A 157 -6.42 2.70 -1.10
N ASN A 158 -6.80 3.09 -2.33
CA ASN A 158 -6.17 2.64 -3.57
C ASN A 158 -5.54 3.79 -4.37
N ASN A 159 -4.55 3.46 -5.19
CA ASN A 159 -3.84 4.43 -6.06
C ASN A 159 -4.75 5.16 -7.05
N SER A 160 -5.89 4.55 -7.44
CA SER A 160 -6.87 5.16 -8.34
C SER A 160 -7.66 6.31 -7.71
N GLU A 161 -7.69 6.40 -6.38
CA GLU A 161 -8.50 7.37 -5.64
C GLU A 161 -7.71 8.63 -5.25
N GLY A 162 -6.38 8.60 -5.34
CA GLY A 162 -5.53 9.77 -5.08
C GLY A 162 -4.08 9.41 -4.72
N PRO A 163 -3.20 10.42 -4.61
CA PRO A 163 -1.82 10.23 -4.15
C PRO A 163 -1.78 9.84 -2.67
N ASN A 164 -0.64 9.29 -2.23
CA ASN A 164 -0.43 8.85 -0.84
C ASN A 164 -1.52 7.89 -0.33
N SER A 165 -2.05 7.06 -1.22
CA SER A 165 -2.99 6.02 -0.83
C SER A 165 -2.32 5.01 0.11
N MET A 166 -3.09 4.29 0.93
CA MET A 166 -2.56 3.22 1.76
C MET A 166 -1.82 2.16 0.94
N GLN A 167 -2.35 1.84 -0.25
CA GLN A 167 -1.68 0.97 -1.23
C GLN A 167 -0.28 1.48 -1.60
N SER A 168 -0.15 2.74 -2.03
CA SER A 168 1.16 3.32 -2.43
C SER A 168 2.16 3.38 -1.27
N GLN A 169 1.67 3.58 -0.05
CA GLN A 169 2.51 3.65 1.14
C GLN A 169 3.06 2.27 1.53
N ILE A 170 2.25 1.21 1.42
CA ILE A 170 2.71 -0.17 1.61
C ILE A 170 3.72 -0.55 0.52
N GLU A 171 3.47 -0.19 -0.75
CA GLU A 171 4.40 -0.40 -1.87
C GLU A 171 5.76 0.26 -1.59
N SER A 172 5.76 1.55 -1.22
CA SER A 172 6.97 2.32 -0.89
C SER A 172 7.72 1.74 0.30
N PHE A 173 7.01 1.34 1.35
CA PHE A 173 7.61 0.77 2.55
C PHE A 173 8.34 -0.53 2.25
N ILE A 174 7.74 -1.41 1.45
CA ILE A 174 8.36 -2.68 1.06
C ILE A 174 9.59 -2.41 0.18
N ASP A 175 9.47 -1.54 -0.84
CA ASP A 175 10.57 -1.21 -1.74
C ASP A 175 11.78 -0.62 -0.98
N SER A 176 11.53 0.18 0.06
CA SER A 176 12.58 0.81 0.86
C SER A 176 13.28 -0.14 1.85
N ASN A 177 12.62 -1.24 2.24
CA ASN A 177 13.08 -2.11 3.35
C ASN A 177 13.41 -3.56 2.94
N ILE A 178 13.08 -3.99 1.72
CA ILE A 178 13.27 -5.39 1.30
C ILE A 178 14.74 -5.80 1.23
N GLN A 179 15.63 -4.93 0.75
CA GLN A 179 17.05 -5.26 0.64
C GLN A 179 17.70 -5.48 2.01
N SER A 180 17.36 -4.65 3.01
CA SER A 180 17.85 -4.82 4.38
C SER A 180 17.23 -6.04 5.07
N CYS A 181 15.99 -6.42 4.72
CA CYS A 181 15.38 -7.65 5.21
C CYS A 181 16.07 -8.91 4.66
N VAL A 182 16.40 -8.93 3.36
CA VAL A 182 16.97 -10.13 2.70
C VAL A 182 18.39 -10.44 3.19
N ASN A 183 19.14 -9.45 3.68
CA ASN A 183 20.49 -9.60 4.26
C ASN A 183 21.40 -10.60 3.53
N SER A 184 22.12 -10.12 2.50
CA SER A 184 23.00 -10.94 1.66
C SER A 184 24.14 -11.64 2.42
N GLU A 185 24.55 -11.13 3.59
CA GLU A 185 25.67 -11.67 4.37
C GLU A 185 25.47 -13.13 4.78
N ILE A 186 24.20 -13.55 4.96
CA ILE A 186 23.87 -14.93 5.33
C ILE A 186 24.26 -15.91 4.21
N PHE A 187 24.08 -15.48 2.96
CA PHE A 187 24.35 -16.29 1.78
C PHE A 187 25.83 -16.23 1.36
N GLU A 188 26.50 -15.10 1.59
CA GLU A 188 27.94 -14.96 1.39
C GLU A 188 28.74 -15.94 2.25
N LYS A 189 28.31 -16.17 3.50
CA LYS A 189 28.89 -17.19 4.39
C LYS A 189 28.74 -18.63 3.87
N GLN A 190 27.81 -18.87 2.96
CA GLN A 190 27.57 -20.16 2.30
C GLN A 190 28.32 -20.28 0.96
N GLY A 191 29.13 -19.28 0.59
CA GLY A 191 29.88 -19.26 -0.67
C GLY A 191 29.08 -18.77 -1.87
N MET A 192 27.89 -18.21 -1.65
CA MET A 192 27.06 -17.60 -2.69
C MET A 192 27.28 -16.09 -2.73
N ASN A 193 27.60 -15.56 -3.91
CA ASN A 193 27.61 -14.12 -4.12
C ASN A 193 26.24 -13.70 -4.66
N ILE A 194 25.57 -12.76 -4.00
CA ILE A 194 24.23 -12.30 -4.35
C ILE A 194 24.26 -10.82 -4.69
N GLU A 195 23.76 -10.47 -5.88
CA GLU A 195 23.58 -9.10 -6.31
C GLU A 195 22.08 -8.82 -6.51
N MET A 196 21.56 -7.80 -5.82
CA MET A 196 20.14 -7.42 -5.86
C MET A 196 19.99 -6.09 -6.58
N GLN A 197 19.09 -6.04 -7.55
CA GLN A 197 18.66 -4.80 -8.20
C GLN A 197 17.56 -4.09 -7.39
N PRO A 198 17.28 -2.80 -7.64
CA PRO A 198 16.19 -2.10 -6.98
C PRO A 198 14.84 -2.80 -7.19
N PRO A 199 14.05 -2.98 -6.11
CA PRO A 199 12.74 -3.63 -6.19
C PRO A 199 11.70 -2.70 -6.81
N LYS A 200 10.65 -3.31 -7.38
CA LYS A 200 9.39 -2.63 -7.67
C LYS A 200 8.22 -3.46 -7.20
N THR A 201 7.54 -2.97 -6.17
CA THR A 201 6.40 -3.66 -5.54
C THR A 201 5.07 -3.15 -6.08
N SER A 202 4.10 -4.06 -6.17
CA SER A 202 2.69 -3.79 -6.45
C SER A 202 1.83 -4.50 -5.41
N VAL A 203 0.88 -3.77 -4.85
CA VAL A 203 -0.04 -4.26 -3.82
C VAL A 203 -1.47 -4.22 -4.34
N ILE A 204 -2.24 -5.29 -4.09
CA ILE A 204 -3.67 -5.35 -4.38
C ILE A 204 -4.41 -5.63 -3.07
N ILE A 205 -5.27 -4.69 -2.67
CA ILE A 205 -6.08 -4.79 -1.45
C ILE A 205 -7.46 -5.36 -1.80
N GLY A 206 -7.67 -6.63 -1.46
CA GLY A 206 -8.96 -7.32 -1.57
C GLY A 206 -9.84 -7.13 -0.33
N SER A 207 -11.00 -7.78 -0.29
CA SER A 207 -11.92 -7.72 0.86
C SER A 207 -11.37 -8.45 2.10
N GLY A 208 -10.73 -9.62 1.92
CA GLY A 208 -10.19 -10.42 3.03
C GLY A 208 -8.70 -10.73 2.94
N SER A 209 -8.01 -10.21 1.92
CA SER A 209 -6.59 -10.44 1.71
C SER A 209 -5.91 -9.31 0.98
N ILE A 210 -4.59 -9.26 1.13
CA ILE A 210 -3.71 -8.34 0.42
C ILE A 210 -2.69 -9.17 -0.35
N ALA A 211 -2.67 -9.02 -1.67
CA ALA A 211 -1.68 -9.67 -2.52
C ALA A 211 -0.52 -8.71 -2.78
N ILE A 212 0.70 -9.16 -2.48
CA ILE A 212 1.94 -8.40 -2.64
C ILE A 212 2.75 -9.09 -3.71
N SER A 213 3.17 -8.35 -4.73
CA SER A 213 4.03 -8.85 -5.81
C SER A 213 5.18 -7.88 -6.01
N THR A 214 6.41 -8.40 -5.96
CA THR A 214 7.63 -7.60 -6.10
C THR A 214 8.47 -8.15 -7.23
N LYS A 215 8.85 -7.26 -8.15
CA LYS A 215 9.85 -7.52 -9.18
C LYS A 215 11.19 -7.01 -8.68
N MET A 216 12.12 -7.91 -8.42
CA MET A 216 13.44 -7.58 -7.90
C MET A 216 14.45 -8.58 -8.47
N PRO A 217 15.18 -8.25 -9.55
CA PRO A 217 16.20 -9.14 -10.07
C PRO A 217 17.30 -9.43 -9.04
N ILE A 218 17.51 -10.72 -8.75
CA ILE A 218 18.55 -11.24 -7.88
C ILE A 218 19.43 -12.18 -8.71
N SER A 219 20.69 -11.79 -8.89
CA SER A 219 21.72 -12.62 -9.52
C SER A 219 22.49 -13.38 -8.46
N ILE A 220 22.58 -14.69 -8.60
CA ILE A 220 23.23 -15.59 -7.63
C ILE A 220 24.36 -16.32 -8.34
N ILE A 221 25.58 -16.20 -7.80
CA ILE A 221 26.77 -16.88 -8.31
C ILE A 221 27.29 -17.82 -7.21
N ASN A 222 27.17 -19.12 -7.45
CA ASN A 222 27.78 -20.14 -6.58
C ASN A 222 29.19 -20.44 -7.10
N ARG A 223 30.20 -19.91 -6.41
CA ARG A 223 31.61 -20.06 -6.82
C ARG A 223 32.11 -21.50 -6.67
N ASN A 224 31.52 -22.28 -5.77
CA ASN A 224 31.92 -23.65 -5.49
C ASN A 224 31.41 -24.63 -6.57
N ALA A 225 30.19 -24.39 -7.08
CA ALA A 225 29.57 -25.21 -8.12
C ALA A 225 29.77 -24.66 -9.55
N ASN A 226 30.32 -23.44 -9.69
CA ASN A 226 30.38 -22.70 -10.96
C ASN A 226 28.99 -22.53 -11.62
N GLU A 227 28.00 -22.24 -10.78
CA GLU A 227 26.61 -22.10 -11.17
C GLU A 227 26.16 -20.64 -11.09
N PHE A 228 25.27 -20.28 -12.01
CA PHE A 228 24.64 -18.97 -12.10
C PHE A 228 23.13 -19.16 -12.14
N ALA A 229 22.43 -18.34 -11.35
CA ALA A 229 21.00 -18.31 -11.28
C ALA A 229 20.47 -16.88 -11.19
N GLU A 230 19.25 -16.68 -11.66
CA GLU A 230 18.56 -15.40 -11.62
C GLU A 230 17.13 -15.61 -11.12
N LEU A 231 16.70 -14.81 -10.14
CA LEU A 231 15.35 -14.78 -9.61
C LEU A 231 14.78 -13.37 -9.78
N ASN A 232 13.54 -13.26 -10.25
CA ASN A 232 12.95 -11.96 -10.62
C ASN A 232 11.66 -11.65 -9.88
N ASP A 233 10.77 -12.64 -9.77
CA ASP A 233 9.41 -12.44 -9.27
C ASP A 233 9.22 -13.10 -7.92
N PHE A 234 8.75 -12.30 -6.96
CA PHE A 234 8.42 -12.73 -5.61
C PHE A 234 7.01 -12.29 -5.27
N SER A 235 6.33 -13.12 -4.49
CA SER A 235 4.99 -12.80 -4.03
C SER A 235 4.75 -13.29 -2.61
N SER A 236 3.80 -12.64 -1.98
CA SER A 236 3.24 -13.02 -0.68
C SER A 236 1.78 -12.59 -0.63
N THR A 237 0.97 -13.30 0.16
CA THR A 237 -0.44 -12.97 0.38
C THR A 237 -0.69 -12.89 1.87
N LEU A 238 -1.22 -11.76 2.32
CA LEU A 238 -1.60 -11.54 3.71
C LEU A 238 -3.11 -11.77 3.85
N SER A 239 -3.50 -12.65 4.77
CA SER A 239 -4.92 -12.91 5.07
C SER A 239 -5.45 -11.91 6.10
N ILE A 240 -5.69 -10.68 5.67
CA ILE A 240 -6.27 -9.61 6.50
C ILE A 240 -7.28 -8.77 5.69
N GLY A 241 -8.43 -8.47 6.32
CA GLY A 241 -9.50 -7.65 5.76
C GLY A 241 -9.29 -6.14 5.92
N LEU A 242 -8.13 -5.61 5.50
CA LEU A 242 -7.81 -4.18 5.65
C LEU A 242 -8.85 -3.27 5.00
N LYS A 243 -9.42 -3.69 3.86
CA LYS A 243 -10.46 -2.96 3.14
C LYS A 243 -11.69 -2.73 4.02
N ASP A 244 -12.14 -3.75 4.74
CA ASP A 244 -13.34 -3.68 5.55
C ASP A 244 -13.10 -2.80 6.79
N SER A 245 -11.94 -2.94 7.44
CA SER A 245 -11.56 -2.05 8.55
C SER A 245 -11.44 -0.59 8.09
N TYR A 246 -10.89 -0.35 6.89
CA TYR A 246 -10.80 0.99 6.30
C TYR A 246 -12.18 1.63 6.11
N TYR A 247 -13.13 0.92 5.48
CA TYR A 247 -14.46 1.49 5.24
C TYR A 247 -15.26 1.70 6.53
N PHE A 248 -15.04 0.85 7.54
CA PHE A 248 -15.61 1.08 8.86
C PHE A 248 -15.09 2.37 9.50
N VAL A 249 -13.76 2.59 9.50
CA VAL A 249 -13.18 3.84 10.01
C VAL A 249 -13.67 5.04 9.20
N LYS A 250 -13.78 4.90 7.88
CA LYS A 250 -14.32 5.94 7.00
C LYS A 250 -15.75 6.31 7.37
N GLU A 251 -16.62 5.34 7.63
CA GLU A 251 -18.01 5.58 8.09
C GLU A 251 -18.03 6.35 9.43
N LEU A 252 -17.14 6.00 10.38
CA LEU A 252 -17.03 6.71 11.66
C LEU A 252 -16.58 8.15 11.48
N VAL A 253 -15.54 8.38 10.67
CA VAL A 253 -15.01 9.71 10.36
C VAL A 253 -16.06 10.55 9.64
N GLU A 254 -16.74 9.99 8.63
CA GLU A 254 -17.81 10.68 7.90
C GLU A 254 -19.00 11.03 8.82
N SER A 255 -19.39 10.13 9.71
CA SER A 255 -20.47 10.37 10.68
C SER A 255 -20.09 11.48 11.66
N ASP A 256 -18.86 11.47 12.19
CA ASP A 256 -18.37 12.51 13.10
C ASP A 256 -18.36 13.87 12.40
N ILE A 257 -17.84 14.00 11.18
CA ILE A 257 -17.78 15.31 10.50
C ILE A 257 -19.13 15.82 9.98
N GLN A 258 -20.15 14.96 9.83
CA GLN A 258 -21.44 15.33 9.25
C GLN A 258 -22.58 15.48 10.26
N ASP A 259 -22.53 14.85 11.44
CA ASP A 259 -23.62 14.87 12.42
C ASP A 259 -23.14 15.32 13.81
N ILE A 260 -23.63 16.47 14.29
CA ILE A 260 -23.32 17.02 15.62
C ILE A 260 -23.80 16.09 16.76
N LYS A 261 -24.78 15.23 16.51
CA LYS A 261 -25.26 14.26 17.51
C LYS A 261 -24.49 12.94 17.48
N PHE A 262 -23.54 12.78 16.56
CA PHE A 262 -22.75 11.55 16.52
C PHE A 262 -21.68 11.58 17.62
N ASP A 263 -21.78 10.63 18.55
CA ASP A 263 -20.72 10.33 19.51
C ASP A 263 -19.95 9.12 19.01
N ILE A 264 -18.74 9.35 18.50
CA ILE A 264 -17.86 8.27 18.00
C ILE A 264 -17.55 7.21 19.08
N GLY A 265 -17.57 7.60 20.36
CA GLY A 265 -17.30 6.71 21.49
C GLY A 265 -18.51 5.91 21.96
N ASP A 266 -19.71 6.10 21.38
CA ASP A 266 -20.89 5.30 21.74
C ASP A 266 -20.66 3.83 21.36
N PRO A 267 -20.74 2.87 22.31
CA PRO A 267 -20.60 1.44 22.02
C PRO A 267 -21.55 0.90 20.93
N LYS A 268 -22.66 1.60 20.63
CA LYS A 268 -23.55 1.22 19.52
C LYS A 268 -22.92 1.33 18.14
N ASN A 269 -21.82 2.07 18.02
CA ASN A 269 -21.06 2.17 16.78
C ASN A 269 -20.17 0.94 16.54
N GLU A 270 -19.92 0.13 17.57
CA GLU A 270 -19.16 -1.12 17.46
C GLU A 270 -19.97 -2.16 16.67
N LYS A 271 -19.37 -2.73 15.62
CA LYS A 271 -20.02 -3.69 14.72
C LYS A 271 -19.02 -4.73 14.25
N GLU A 272 -19.49 -5.97 14.06
CA GLU A 272 -18.73 -7.03 13.38
C GLU A 272 -17.33 -7.29 13.98
N GLY A 273 -17.20 -7.28 15.31
CA GLY A 273 -15.91 -7.49 15.99
C GLY A 273 -14.96 -6.28 15.96
N ARG A 274 -15.44 -5.10 15.52
CA ARG A 274 -14.68 -3.84 15.57
C ARG A 274 -15.06 -3.06 16.83
N ARG A 275 -14.07 -2.89 17.71
CA ARG A 275 -14.20 -2.17 18.99
C ARG A 275 -13.65 -0.77 18.86
N ILE A 276 -14.26 0.18 19.56
CA ILE A 276 -13.84 1.58 19.52
C ILE A 276 -13.44 2.00 20.93
N LYS A 277 -12.22 2.55 21.04
CA LYS A 277 -11.73 3.17 22.27
C LYS A 277 -11.38 4.61 22.00
N LEU A 278 -12.04 5.51 22.73
CA LEU A 278 -11.74 6.94 22.73
C LEU A 278 -10.80 7.27 23.90
N VAL A 279 -9.63 7.80 23.59
CA VAL A 279 -8.69 8.35 24.58
C VAL A 279 -8.80 9.87 24.50
N LYS A 280 -9.33 10.47 25.56
CA LYS A 280 -9.67 11.89 25.58
C LYS A 280 -8.48 12.78 25.96
N ASP A 281 -8.52 14.03 25.49
CA ASP A 281 -7.64 15.12 25.94
C ASP A 281 -6.13 14.80 25.82
N VAL A 282 -5.73 14.10 24.75
CA VAL A 282 -4.34 13.70 24.50
C VAL A 282 -3.47 14.91 24.16
N PHE A 283 -4.00 15.88 23.41
CA PHE A 283 -3.30 17.11 23.06
C PHE A 283 -4.26 18.29 23.01
N SER A 284 -4.17 19.25 23.94
CA SER A 284 -5.00 20.47 23.91
C SER A 284 -6.52 20.23 23.71
N LYS A 285 -7.06 19.18 24.34
CA LYS A 285 -8.44 18.67 24.22
C LYS A 285 -8.77 17.86 22.96
N ASP A 286 -7.77 17.56 22.14
CA ASP A 286 -7.90 16.63 21.02
C ASP A 286 -7.85 15.20 21.53
N ASP A 287 -8.53 14.31 20.81
CA ASP A 287 -8.67 12.92 21.22
C ASP A 287 -7.91 11.98 20.27
N ILE A 288 -7.60 10.80 20.77
CA ILE A 288 -7.18 9.66 19.96
C ILE A 288 -8.32 8.66 19.88
N VAL A 289 -8.64 8.22 18.67
CA VAL A 289 -9.62 7.16 18.41
C VAL A 289 -8.87 5.91 18.00
N ILE A 290 -9.10 4.83 18.72
CA ILE A 290 -8.50 3.52 18.46
C ILE A 290 -9.62 2.59 18.03
N VAL A 291 -9.55 2.13 16.78
CA VAL A 291 -10.44 1.10 16.25
C VAL A 291 -9.68 -0.21 16.23
N THR A 292 -10.14 -1.20 17.00
CA THR A 292 -9.55 -2.53 17.05
C THR A 292 -10.43 -3.49 16.25
N ASP A 293 -9.88 -4.16 15.25
CA ASP A 293 -10.56 -5.21 14.49
C ASP A 293 -10.14 -6.58 15.04
N GLU A 294 -11.03 -7.20 15.82
CA GLU A 294 -10.76 -8.48 16.48
C GLU A 294 -10.63 -9.65 15.49
N ASN A 295 -11.20 -9.51 14.30
CA ASN A 295 -11.17 -10.54 13.24
C ASN A 295 -9.90 -10.46 12.39
N ALA A 296 -9.23 -9.31 12.36
CA ALA A 296 -8.02 -9.07 11.62
C ALA A 296 -6.78 -9.30 12.50
N LEU A 297 -6.14 -10.46 12.38
CA LEU A 297 -4.95 -10.80 13.20
C LEU A 297 -3.64 -10.60 12.43
N LEU A 298 -2.76 -9.76 12.97
CA LEU A 298 -1.37 -9.60 12.54
C LEU A 298 -0.45 -10.04 13.67
N TYR A 299 0.42 -11.02 13.42
CA TYR A 299 1.29 -11.61 14.44
C TYR A 299 0.53 -12.14 15.67
N GLY A 300 -0.70 -12.63 15.47
CA GLY A 300 -1.57 -13.10 16.55
C GLY A 300 -2.16 -11.99 17.42
N LYS A 301 -2.04 -10.72 17.01
CA LYS A 301 -2.66 -9.57 17.67
C LYS A 301 -3.69 -8.94 16.75
N SER A 302 -4.77 -8.43 17.32
CA SER A 302 -5.80 -7.68 16.59
C SER A 302 -5.19 -6.44 15.92
N PHE A 303 -5.65 -6.16 14.71
CA PHE A 303 -5.26 -4.97 13.96
C PHE A 303 -5.88 -3.73 14.61
N GLU A 304 -5.08 -2.68 14.74
CA GLU A 304 -5.49 -1.40 15.30
C GLU A 304 -5.34 -0.31 14.24
N TYR A 305 -6.41 0.44 14.01
CA TYR A 305 -6.39 1.70 13.28
C TYR A 305 -6.56 2.85 14.29
N ILE A 306 -5.51 3.64 14.46
CA ILE A 306 -5.39 4.71 15.45
C ILE A 306 -5.30 6.03 14.70
N PHE A 307 -6.19 6.98 15.00
CA PHE A 307 -6.14 8.32 14.41
C PHE A 307 -6.46 9.40 15.42
N ALA A 308 -5.94 10.60 15.18
CA ALA A 308 -6.25 11.77 15.99
C ALA A 308 -7.52 12.47 15.49
N ARG A 309 -8.32 12.95 16.45
CA ARG A 309 -9.49 13.79 16.23
C ARG A 309 -9.23 15.14 16.87
N ARG A 310 -9.10 16.17 16.02
CA ARG A 310 -8.94 17.54 16.51
C ARG A 310 -10.27 18.05 17.05
N ASN A 311 -10.25 18.61 18.24
CA ASN A 311 -11.43 19.15 18.89
C ASN A 311 -12.04 20.28 18.07
N ARG A 312 -13.36 20.37 18.11
CA ARG A 312 -14.17 21.39 17.44
C ARG A 312 -15.11 22.00 18.47
N ALA A 313 -15.08 23.32 18.62
CA ALA A 313 -15.73 24.01 19.71
C ALA A 313 -17.13 24.55 19.34
N PRO A 314 -18.13 24.53 20.26
CA PRO A 314 -18.14 23.72 21.46
C PRO A 314 -18.44 22.28 21.05
N ALA A 315 -17.67 21.37 21.63
CA ALA A 315 -17.93 19.94 21.57
C ALA A 315 -19.40 19.70 21.94
N LEU A 316 -20.20 19.44 20.91
CA LEU A 316 -21.39 18.61 20.81
C LEU A 316 -22.44 18.79 21.94
N TYR A 317 -23.70 18.73 21.54
CA TYR A 317 -24.93 18.81 22.35
C TYR A 317 -24.99 17.99 23.68
N TYR A 318 -23.95 17.24 24.02
CA TYR A 318 -23.73 16.47 25.25
C TYR A 318 -23.33 17.30 26.49
N ILE A 319 -23.17 18.62 26.38
CA ILE A 319 -23.19 19.49 27.57
C ILE A 319 -24.66 19.66 27.98
N ARG A 320 -25.18 18.69 28.71
CA ARG A 320 -26.38 18.83 29.55
C ARG A 320 -25.98 18.88 31.01
#